data_AF-A0A1X0PAS5-F1
#
_entry.id   AF-A0A1X0PAS5-F1
#
_cell.length_a   1.000
_cell.length_b   1.000
_cell.length_c   1.000
_cell.angle_alpha   90.00
_cell.angle_beta   90.00
_cell.angle_gamma   90.00
#
_symmetry.space_group_name_H-M   'P 1'
#
loop_
_entity.id
_entity.type
_entity.pdbx_description
1 polymer ?
#
loop_
_entity_poly.entity_id
_entity_poly.type
_entity_poly.pdbx_seq_one_letter_code
_entity_poly.pdbx_strand_id
1 'polypeptide(L)'
;MLRRTSSLFASPSPPSTNAQQEVLQITSAYSLLRMCYRSIDIKVKSRHARQFLQRRLIEQWREHRHETDPEKQRFLMDHAGSFLQALHSQRNPKPGESITFQLSRRKAYEEAQKVKAERAKTVHKLPPGAKLN
;
A
#
# COMPACT_ATOMS: atom_id res chain seq x y z
N MET A 1 53.32 28.14 14.37
CA MET A 1 52.34 28.37 13.28
C MET A 1 51.43 27.15 13.18
N LEU A 2 50.17 27.26 13.61
CA LEU A 2 49.17 26.19 13.52
C LEU A 2 47.94 26.77 12.82
N ARG A 3 47.83 26.53 11.50
CA ARG A 3 46.65 26.88 10.71
C ARG A 3 45.63 25.76 10.86
N ARG A 4 44.62 25.94 11.71
CA ARG A 4 43.40 25.13 11.72
C ARG A 4 42.45 25.68 10.66
N THR A 5 42.26 24.94 9.57
CA THR A 5 41.18 25.19 8.61
C THR A 5 39.94 24.45 9.07
N SER A 6 38.93 25.19 9.52
CA SER A 6 37.60 24.67 9.85
C SER A 6 36.83 24.45 8.55
N SER A 7 36.73 23.21 8.06
CA SER A 7 35.78 22.89 7.01
C SER A 7 34.40 22.70 7.64
N LEU A 8 33.51 23.66 7.40
CA LEU A 8 32.08 23.55 7.66
C LEU A 8 31.50 22.42 6.80
N PHE A 9 31.42 21.21 7.35
CA PHE A 9 30.58 20.16 6.78
C PHE A 9 29.11 20.56 7.02
N ALA A 10 28.50 21.15 5.99
CA ALA A 10 27.06 21.26 5.92
C ALA A 10 26.49 19.85 5.90
N SER A 11 25.90 19.43 7.03
CA SER A 11 25.16 18.18 7.13
C SER A 11 24.00 18.21 6.14
N PRO A 12 23.82 17.19 5.27
CA PRO A 12 22.65 17.14 4.42
C PRO A 12 21.41 17.03 5.31
N SER A 13 20.51 17.99 5.19
CA SER A 13 19.19 17.96 5.81
C SER A 13 18.46 16.67 5.41
N PRO A 14 17.80 15.96 6.35
CA PRO A 14 16.99 14.80 5.97
C PRO A 14 15.88 15.26 5.01
N PRO A 15 15.64 14.57 3.89
CA PRO A 15 14.53 14.93 3.02
C PRO A 15 13.24 14.75 3.81
N SER A 16 12.56 15.85 4.11
CA SER A 16 11.21 15.87 4.67
C SER A 16 10.27 15.20 3.67
N THR A 17 10.10 13.89 3.80
CA THR A 17 9.36 13.02 2.89
C THR A 17 7.86 13.11 3.20
N ASN A 18 7.31 14.32 3.04
CA ASN A 18 5.87 14.59 3.03
C ASN A 18 5.42 15.15 1.68
N ALA A 19 6.08 14.77 0.59
CA ALA A 19 5.49 14.88 -0.73
C ALA A 19 4.52 13.71 -0.90
N GLN A 20 3.26 14.03 -1.18
CA GLN A 20 2.27 13.08 -1.67
C GLN A 20 2.95 12.23 -2.75
N GLN A 21 2.95 10.90 -2.59
CA GLN A 21 3.51 9.99 -3.60
C GLN A 21 2.86 10.35 -4.94
N GLU A 22 3.67 10.97 -5.79
CA GLU A 22 3.46 11.13 -7.23
C GLU A 22 2.92 9.80 -7.76
N VAL A 23 1.90 9.85 -8.63
CA VAL A 23 1.33 8.70 -9.32
C VAL A 23 2.45 7.73 -9.64
N LEU A 24 2.50 6.58 -8.96
CA LEU A 24 3.64 5.67 -8.99
C LEU A 24 3.88 5.26 -10.43
N GLN A 25 4.85 5.91 -11.10
CA GLN A 25 5.24 5.57 -12.45
C GLN A 25 5.95 4.22 -12.37
N ILE A 26 5.22 3.16 -12.68
CA ILE A 26 5.73 1.80 -12.67
C ILE A 26 6.53 1.61 -13.96
N THR A 27 7.83 1.88 -13.90
CA THR A 27 8.75 1.75 -15.04
C THR A 27 9.35 0.34 -15.18
N SER A 28 9.05 -0.57 -14.26
CA SER A 28 9.62 -1.92 -14.26
C SER A 28 8.62 -2.97 -13.76
N ALA A 29 8.56 -4.12 -14.45
CA ALA A 29 7.75 -5.25 -14.04
C ALA A 29 8.14 -5.78 -12.63
N TYR A 30 9.42 -5.65 -12.26
CA TYR A 30 9.89 -6.09 -10.95
C TYR A 30 9.50 -5.14 -9.81
N SER A 31 9.41 -3.83 -10.06
CA SER A 31 8.89 -2.89 -9.07
C SER A 31 7.39 -3.13 -8.84
N LEU A 32 6.63 -3.42 -9.91
CA LEU A 32 5.22 -3.81 -9.84
C LEU A 32 5.02 -5.06 -8.99
N LEU A 33 5.83 -6.10 -9.22
CA LEU A 33 5.80 -7.32 -8.41
C LEU A 33 5.96 -7.03 -6.92
N ARG A 34 6.96 -6.23 -6.54
CA ARG A 34 7.19 -5.86 -5.13
C ARG A 34 6.00 -5.12 -4.54
N MET A 35 5.38 -4.23 -5.33
CA MET A 35 4.18 -3.51 -4.89
C MET A 35 2.98 -4.43 -4.70
N CYS A 36 2.73 -5.36 -5.61
CA CYS A 36 1.67 -6.37 -5.48
C CYS A 36 1.89 -7.22 -4.23
N TYR A 37 3.12 -7.70 -4.02
CA TYR A 37 3.46 -8.51 -2.84
C TYR A 37 3.20 -7.74 -1.54
N ARG A 38 3.61 -6.48 -1.49
CA ARG A 38 3.41 -5.61 -0.33
C ARG A 38 1.94 -5.25 -0.10
N SER A 39 1.19 -5.06 -1.18
CA SER A 39 -0.23 -4.76 -1.12
C SER A 39 -1.03 -5.90 -0.53
N ILE A 40 -0.68 -7.14 -0.87
CA ILE A 40 -1.29 -8.35 -0.29
C ILE A 40 -1.08 -8.37 1.23
N ASP A 41 0.14 -8.10 1.72
CA ASP A 41 0.43 -8.06 3.15
C ASP A 41 -0.41 -7.03 3.91
N ILE A 42 -0.65 -5.88 3.29
CA ILE A 42 -1.34 -4.75 3.91
C ILE A 42 -2.87 -4.94 3.86
N LYS A 43 -3.42 -5.31 2.70
CA LYS A 43 -4.88 -5.32 2.48
C LYS A 43 -5.54 -6.64 2.88
N VAL A 44 -4.86 -7.76 2.71
CA VAL A 44 -5.47 -9.08 2.95
C VAL A 44 -5.23 -9.49 4.40
N LYS A 45 -6.32 -9.58 5.18
CA LYS A 45 -6.27 -9.92 6.61
C LYS A 45 -6.10 -11.41 6.86
N SER A 46 -6.70 -12.26 6.02
CA SER A 46 -6.63 -13.71 6.19
C SER A 46 -5.23 -14.23 5.87
N ARG A 47 -4.66 -15.02 6.80
CA ARG A 47 -3.34 -15.64 6.63
C ARG A 47 -3.31 -16.59 5.43
N HIS A 48 -4.31 -17.45 5.30
CA HIS A 48 -4.39 -18.41 4.19
C HIS A 48 -4.55 -17.68 2.85
N ALA A 49 -5.39 -16.64 2.81
CA ALA A 49 -5.55 -15.84 1.59
C ALA A 49 -4.26 -15.11 1.19
N ARG A 50 -3.52 -14.54 2.17
CA ARG A 50 -2.21 -13.93 1.89
C ARG A 50 -1.23 -14.92 1.29
N GLN A 51 -1.08 -16.09 1.92
CA GLN A 51 -0.16 -17.13 1.44
C GLN A 51 -0.55 -17.62 0.04
N PHE A 52 -1.84 -17.83 -0.21
CA PHE A 52 -2.35 -18.23 -1.52
C PHE A 52 -2.02 -17.18 -2.59
N LEU A 53 -2.37 -15.91 -2.34
CA LEU A 53 -2.13 -14.82 -3.29
C LEU A 53 -0.64 -14.58 -3.53
N GLN A 54 0.19 -14.65 -2.49
CA GLN A 54 1.65 -14.51 -2.63
C GLN A 54 2.26 -15.65 -3.44
N ARG A 55 1.83 -16.89 -3.22
CA ARG A 55 2.29 -18.04 -4.02
C ARG A 55 1.91 -17.87 -5.48
N ARG A 56 0.64 -17.57 -5.76
CA ARG A 56 0.15 -17.34 -7.12
C ARG A 56 0.88 -16.20 -7.83
N LEU A 57 1.11 -15.09 -7.14
CA LEU A 57 1.86 -13.95 -7.69
C LEU A 57 3.30 -14.33 -8.07
N ILE A 58 3.97 -15.11 -7.23
CA ILE A 58 5.36 -15.54 -7.49
C ILE A 58 5.40 -16.61 -8.60
N GLU A 59 4.43 -17.50 -8.68
CA GLU A 59 4.30 -18.48 -9.77
C GLU A 59 4.15 -17.76 -11.12
N GLN A 60 3.20 -16.84 -11.23
CA GLN A 60 2.99 -16.03 -12.45
C GLN A 60 4.22 -15.22 -12.83
N TRP A 61 4.91 -14.63 -11.84
CA TRP A 61 6.19 -13.97 -12.12
C TRP A 61 7.24 -14.93 -12.68
N ARG A 62 7.37 -16.13 -12.12
CA ARG A 62 8.35 -17.11 -12.59
C ARG A 62 8.08 -17.55 -14.03
N GLU A 63 6.81 -17.67 -14.39
CA GLU A 63 6.36 -18.04 -15.74
C GLU A 63 6.70 -16.94 -16.77
N HIS A 64 6.51 -15.67 -16.40
CA HIS A 64 6.57 -14.56 -17.37
C HIS A 64 7.80 -13.65 -17.25
N ARG A 65 8.70 -13.85 -16.29
CA ARG A 65 9.87 -12.96 -16.05
C ARG A 65 10.83 -12.83 -17.23
N HIS A 66 10.81 -13.79 -18.15
CA HIS A 66 11.68 -13.85 -19.33
C HIS A 66 10.93 -13.51 -20.61
N GLU A 67 9.68 -13.05 -20.51
CA GLU A 67 8.93 -12.59 -21.67
C GLU A 67 9.68 -11.41 -22.32
N THR A 68 9.95 -11.50 -23.62
CA THR A 68 10.69 -10.48 -24.38
C THR A 68 9.79 -9.69 -25.30
N ASP A 69 8.57 -10.17 -25.55
CA ASP A 69 7.58 -9.49 -26.37
C ASP A 69 7.02 -8.24 -25.64
N PRO A 70 7.22 -7.04 -26.18
CA PRO A 70 6.80 -5.80 -25.51
C PRO A 70 5.28 -5.68 -25.34
N GLU A 71 4.48 -6.22 -26.26
CA GLU A 71 3.02 -6.16 -26.15
C GLU A 71 2.52 -7.05 -25.03
N LYS A 72 3.07 -8.26 -24.92
CA LYS A 72 2.75 -9.19 -23.83
C LYS A 72 3.25 -8.68 -22.49
N GLN A 73 4.45 -8.10 -22.42
CA GLN A 73 4.95 -7.45 -21.20
C GLN A 73 3.99 -6.36 -20.74
N ARG A 74 3.52 -5.51 -21.66
CA ARG A 74 2.55 -4.45 -21.36
C ARG A 74 1.23 -5.02 -20.86
N PHE A 75 0.68 -6.03 -21.55
CA PHE A 75 -0.54 -6.72 -21.13
C PHE A 75 -0.41 -7.30 -19.71
N LEU A 76 0.71 -7.96 -19.40
CA LEU A 76 0.97 -8.53 -18.08
C LEU A 76 1.10 -7.45 -17.00
N MET A 77 1.75 -6.34 -17.33
CA MET A 77 1.84 -5.19 -16.43
C MET A 77 0.48 -4.54 -16.18
N ASP A 78 -0.35 -4.39 -17.21
CA ASP A 78 -1.72 -3.86 -17.09
C ASP A 78 -2.62 -4.80 -16.28
N HIS A 79 -2.46 -6.11 -16.47
CA HIS A 79 -3.17 -7.13 -15.70
C HIS A 79 -2.77 -7.09 -14.21
N ALA A 80 -1.48 -7.01 -13.92
CA ALA A 80 -0.98 -6.86 -12.55
C ALA A 80 -1.40 -5.51 -11.92
N GLY A 81 -1.46 -4.43 -12.71
CA GLY A 81 -2.00 -3.14 -12.29
C GLY A 81 -3.48 -3.22 -11.93
N SER A 82 -4.28 -3.92 -12.72
CA SER A 82 -5.70 -4.17 -12.46
C SER A 82 -5.91 -5.00 -11.18
N PHE A 83 -5.06 -6.01 -10.95
CA PHE A 83 -5.06 -6.75 -9.69
C PHE A 83 -4.73 -5.87 -8.48
N LEU A 84 -3.71 -5.01 -8.60
CA LEU A 84 -3.36 -4.05 -7.56
C LEU A 84 -4.53 -3.09 -7.30
N GLN A 85 -5.19 -2.61 -8.35
CA GLN A 85 -6.38 -1.77 -8.23
C GLN A 85 -7.51 -2.49 -7.50
N ALA A 86 -7.79 -3.75 -7.84
CA ALA A 86 -8.83 -4.56 -7.20
C ALA A 86 -8.53 -4.88 -5.72
N LEU A 87 -7.25 -5.02 -5.35
CA LEU A 87 -6.85 -5.20 -3.95
C LEU A 87 -7.11 -3.97 -3.08
N HIS A 88 -7.03 -2.78 -3.69
CA HIS A 88 -7.13 -1.51 -2.97
C HIS A 88 -8.49 -0.82 -3.15
N SER A 89 -9.30 -1.26 -4.10
CA SER A 89 -10.67 -0.80 -4.26
C SER A 89 -11.51 -1.17 -3.03
N GLN A 90 -12.47 -0.30 -2.70
CA GLN A 90 -13.44 -0.63 -1.68
C GLN A 90 -14.29 -1.81 -2.15
N ARG A 91 -14.68 -2.69 -1.21
CA ARG A 91 -15.43 -3.93 -1.51
C ARG A 91 -16.78 -3.66 -2.19
N ASN A 92 -17.35 -2.47 -2.01
CA ASN A 92 -18.56 -1.98 -2.66
C ASN A 92 -18.35 -0.48 -3.00
N PRO A 93 -17.73 -0.14 -4.14
CA PRO A 93 -17.67 1.25 -4.57
C PRO A 93 -19.08 1.69 -5.00
N LYS A 94 -19.58 2.81 -4.50
CA LYS A 94 -20.86 3.35 -4.96
C LYS A 94 -20.70 3.82 -6.42
N PRO A 95 -21.71 3.63 -7.29
CA PRO A 95 -21.65 4.15 -8.65
C PRO A 95 -21.41 5.66 -8.64
N GLY A 96 -20.39 6.14 -9.36
CA GLY A 96 -20.08 7.56 -9.52
C GLY A 96 -19.05 8.15 -8.53
N GLU A 97 -18.49 7.37 -7.61
CA GLU A 97 -17.49 7.86 -6.65
C GLU A 97 -16.06 7.71 -7.19
N SER A 98 -15.23 8.76 -7.04
CA SER A 98 -13.82 8.72 -7.46
C SER A 98 -13.00 7.87 -6.48
N ILE A 99 -12.49 6.73 -6.94
CA ILE A 99 -11.68 5.85 -6.11
C ILE A 99 -10.27 6.43 -6.00
N THR A 100 -9.96 7.04 -4.85
CA THR A 100 -8.63 7.61 -4.57
C THR A 100 -7.76 6.57 -3.86
N PHE A 101 -6.65 6.17 -4.49
CA PHE A 101 -5.75 5.14 -3.96
C PHE A 101 -4.69 5.75 -3.04
N GLN A 102 -4.66 5.33 -1.77
CA GLN A 102 -3.59 5.67 -0.85
C GLN A 102 -2.65 4.47 -0.66
N LEU A 103 -1.52 4.48 -1.38
CA LEU A 103 -0.51 3.41 -1.34
C LEU A 103 0.47 3.54 -0.15
N SER A 104 0.40 4.64 0.60
CA SER A 104 1.33 4.88 1.71
C SER A 104 0.96 4.07 2.96
N ARG A 105 1.95 3.39 3.53
CA ARG A 105 1.79 2.54 4.73
C ARG A 105 1.37 3.32 5.98
N ARG A 106 1.89 4.54 6.15
CA ARG A 106 1.58 5.40 7.31
C ARG A 106 0.11 5.83 7.30
N LYS A 107 -0.40 6.34 6.17
CA LYS A 107 -1.81 6.74 6.08
C LYS A 107 -2.76 5.55 6.21
N ALA A 108 -2.45 4.40 5.63
CA ALA A 108 -3.26 3.19 5.81
C ALA A 108 -3.34 2.75 7.28
N TYR A 109 -2.25 2.92 8.05
CA TYR A 109 -2.22 2.64 9.48
C TYR A 109 -3.06 3.66 10.28
N GLU A 110 -2.91 4.95 9.97
CA GLU A 110 -3.68 6.03 10.62
C GLU A 110 -5.18 5.91 10.35
N GLU A 111 -5.60 5.62 9.12
CA GLU A 111 -7.00 5.37 8.77
C GLU A 111 -7.55 4.13 9.50
N ALA A 112 -6.76 3.05 9.59
CA ALA A 112 -7.17 1.86 10.35
C ALA A 112 -7.35 2.17 11.85
N GLN A 113 -6.53 3.07 12.41
CA GLN A 113 -6.69 3.53 13.79
C GLN A 113 -7.92 4.44 13.95
N LYS A 114 -8.18 5.34 13.01
CA LYS A 114 -9.41 6.17 13.01
C LYS A 114 -10.68 5.34 12.95
N VAL A 115 -10.75 4.34 12.06
CA VAL A 115 -11.90 3.43 11.95
C VAL A 115 -12.10 2.62 13.25
N LYS A 116 -11.01 2.22 13.93
CA LYS A 116 -11.10 1.56 15.24
C LYS A 116 -11.61 2.52 16.32
N ALA A 117 -11.13 3.76 16.34
CA ALA A 117 -11.57 4.78 17.29
C ALA A 117 -13.05 5.17 17.10
N GLU A 118 -13.53 5.26 15.86
CA GLU A 118 -14.95 5.52 15.57
C GLU A 118 -15.84 4.36 16.00
N ARG A 119 -15.42 3.11 15.78
CA ARG A 119 -16.14 1.92 16.27
C ARG A 119 -16.15 1.82 17.80
N ALA A 120 -15.10 2.29 18.48
CA ALA A 120 -15.08 2.32 19.94
C ALA A 120 -16.07 3.35 20.52
N LYS A 121 -16.28 4.48 19.83
CA LYS A 121 -17.26 5.51 20.24
C LYS A 121 -18.71 5.05 20.14
N THR A 122 -19.03 4.14 19.21
CA THR A 122 -20.40 3.61 19.05
C THR A 122 -20.75 2.50 20.03
N VAL A 123 -19.77 1.81 20.62
CA VAL A 123 -20.01 0.72 21.59
C VAL A 123 -20.30 1.23 23.01
N HIS A 124 -19.92 2.47 23.34
CA HIS A 124 -20.06 3.02 24.70
C HIS A 124 -21.39 3.73 25.02
N LYS A 125 -22.43 3.61 24.20
CA LYS A 125 -23.78 4.02 24.58
C LYS A 125 -24.54 2.84 25.17
N LEU A 126 -24.20 2.45 26.40
CA LEU A 126 -25.21 1.79 27.24
C LEU A 126 -26.30 2.83 27.53
N PRO A 127 -27.59 2.53 27.30
CA PRO A 127 -28.66 3.42 27.68
C PRO A 127 -28.67 3.57 29.22
N PRO A 128 -28.97 4.78 29.75
CA PRO A 128 -29.03 5.01 31.18
C PRO A 128 -30.20 4.20 31.76
N GLY A 129 -29.91 3.06 32.39
CA GLY A 129 -30.94 2.21 33.02
C GLY A 129 -30.71 0.69 32.98
N ALA A 130 -29.63 0.19 32.39
CA ALA A 130 -29.36 -1.26 32.41
C ALA A 130 -28.98 -1.73 33.83
N LYS A 131 -29.91 -2.41 34.50
CA LYS A 131 -29.66 -3.13 35.77
C LYS A 131 -28.86 -4.40 35.48
N LEU A 132 -27.76 -4.59 36.19
CA LEU A 132 -27.07 -5.88 36.30
C LEU A 132 -27.94 -6.79 37.17
N ASN A 133 -28.46 -7.87 36.59
CA ASN A 133 -28.97 -9.02 37.34
C ASN A 133 -27.86 -10.04 37.50
#